data_AF-A0A950RRA2-F1
#
_entry.id   AF-A0A950RRA2-F1
#
_cell.length_a   1.000
_cell.length_b   1.000
_cell.length_c   1.000
_cell.angle_alpha   90.00
_cell.angle_beta   90.00
_cell.angle_gamma   90.00
#
_symmetry.space_group_name_H-M   'P 1'
#
loop_
_entity.id
_entity.type
_entity.pdbx_description
1 polymer ?
#
loop_
_entity_poly.entity_id
_entity_poly.type
_entity_poly.pdbx_seq_one_letter_code
_entity_poly.pdbx_strand_id
1 'polypeptide(L)'
;MAAKPRPKNKTGGELFYRYLPPNIPMAAIRRFARRIAEKFDPEKIILFGSFAYGTPREGSDVDLLVVMEAYNEINQSIRISLAFDPVFPLDLIVITPQRLKRRLADGFSFWVEITSKGITLYEKRNARRASRERQRPEDGSLPGQDLRSLTLPARRAQGSLNTHCDETARGTASSTECAGPTRGSSG
;
A
#
# COMPACT_ATOMS: atom_id res chain seq x y z
N MET A 1 -3.18 28.42 39.38
CA MET A 1 -2.92 27.80 38.07
C MET A 1 -3.66 28.62 37.02
N ALA A 2 -2.96 29.46 36.25
CA ALA A 2 -3.61 30.24 35.19
C ALA A 2 -3.88 29.32 33.99
N ALA A 3 -5.15 29.21 33.58
CA ALA A 3 -5.49 28.54 32.33
C ALA A 3 -4.84 29.29 31.16
N LYS A 4 -4.00 28.63 30.37
CA LYS A 4 -3.42 29.22 29.15
C LYS A 4 -4.57 29.68 28.23
N PRO A 5 -4.46 30.85 27.59
CA PRO A 5 -5.48 31.34 26.67
C PRO A 5 -5.68 30.36 25.51
N ARG A 6 -6.94 30.13 25.12
CA ARG A 6 -7.29 29.21 24.03
C ARG A 6 -6.84 29.80 22.68
N PRO A 7 -6.33 28.98 21.75
CA PRO A 7 -5.99 29.45 20.41
C PRO A 7 -7.24 29.92 19.68
N LYS A 8 -7.13 31.06 19.00
CA LYS A 8 -8.19 31.63 18.16
C LYS A 8 -7.99 31.18 16.71
N ASN A 9 -9.07 30.96 15.97
CA ASN A 9 -8.96 30.72 14.52
C ASN A 9 -8.51 32.01 13.81
N LYS A 10 -8.13 31.89 12.53
CA LYS A 10 -7.75 33.02 11.66
C LYS A 10 -8.87 34.06 11.50
N THR A 11 -10.09 33.74 11.90
CA THR A 11 -11.30 34.58 11.86
C THR A 11 -11.74 35.10 13.26
N GLY A 12 -10.93 34.93 14.30
CA GLY A 12 -11.21 35.45 15.66
C GLY A 12 -12.18 34.65 16.54
N GLY A 13 -12.73 33.53 16.04
CA GLY A 13 -13.57 32.59 16.80
C GLY A 13 -12.78 31.62 17.68
N GLU A 14 -13.41 31.13 18.75
CA GLU A 14 -12.85 30.08 19.61
C GLU A 14 -12.68 28.77 18.84
N LEU A 15 -11.43 28.30 18.71
CA LEU A 15 -11.17 26.94 18.23
C LEU A 15 -11.37 25.97 19.38
N PHE A 16 -12.43 25.16 19.30
CA PHE A 16 -12.64 24.05 20.23
C PHE A 16 -11.86 22.81 19.78
N TYR A 17 -10.54 22.91 19.65
CA TYR A 17 -9.71 21.72 19.48
C TYR A 17 -9.69 20.92 20.78
N ARG A 18 -10.09 19.64 20.69
CA ARG A 18 -10.05 18.70 21.82
C ARG A 18 -8.61 18.38 22.23
N TYR A 19 -7.68 18.42 21.29
CA TYR A 19 -6.25 18.20 21.52
C TYR A 19 -5.47 19.41 21.03
N LEU A 20 -4.58 19.90 21.89
CA LEU A 20 -3.68 21.00 21.58
C LEU A 20 -2.26 20.48 21.42
N PRO A 21 -1.50 21.01 20.45
CA PRO A 21 -0.08 20.70 20.33
C PRO A 21 0.68 21.10 21.60
N PRO A 22 1.77 20.40 21.96
CA PRO A 22 2.31 19.21 21.29
C PRO A 22 1.58 17.91 21.66
N ASN A 23 0.60 17.96 22.57
CA ASN A 23 -0.04 16.78 23.17
C ASN A 23 -1.23 16.27 22.35
N ILE A 24 -0.96 15.81 21.13
CA ILE A 24 -1.95 15.13 20.28
C ILE A 24 -1.63 13.63 20.26
N PRO A 25 -2.50 12.76 20.79
CA PRO A 25 -2.22 11.33 20.82
C PRO A 25 -2.27 10.75 19.40
N MET A 26 -1.26 9.96 19.04
CA MET A 26 -1.19 9.25 17.76
C MET A 26 -2.46 8.42 17.46
N ALA A 27 -3.10 7.89 18.51
CA ALA A 27 -4.39 7.20 18.39
C ALA A 27 -5.53 8.11 17.87
N ALA A 28 -5.56 9.39 18.22
CA ALA A 28 -6.54 10.34 17.68
C ALA A 28 -6.27 10.63 16.19
N ILE A 29 -4.99 10.81 15.82
CA ILE A 29 -4.60 11.02 14.42
C ILE A 29 -4.97 9.80 13.57
N ARG A 30 -4.63 8.59 14.03
CA ARG A 30 -5.01 7.32 13.36
C ARG A 30 -6.51 7.16 13.22
N ARG A 31 -7.30 7.53 14.25
CA ARG A 31 -8.76 7.49 14.17
C ARG A 31 -9.29 8.48 13.14
N PHE A 32 -8.72 9.67 13.07
CA PHE A 32 -9.09 10.66 12.04
C PHE A 32 -8.76 10.16 10.63
N ALA A 33 -7.56 9.64 10.41
CA ALA A 33 -7.16 9.05 9.14
C ALA A 33 -8.08 7.90 8.71
N ARG A 34 -8.51 7.04 9.66
CA ARG A 34 -9.48 5.97 9.38
C ARG A 34 -10.83 6.51 8.90
N ARG A 35 -11.36 7.56 9.53
CA ARG A 35 -12.61 8.19 9.10
C ARG A 35 -12.51 8.77 7.69
N ILE A 36 -11.38 9.38 7.34
CA ILE A 36 -11.10 9.82 5.97
C ILE A 36 -11.12 8.61 5.03
N ALA A 37 -10.44 7.53 5.41
CA ALA A 37 -10.37 6.33 4.59
C ALA A 37 -11.74 5.71 4.32
N GLU A 38 -12.61 5.64 5.34
CA GLU A 38 -13.96 5.09 5.22
C GLU A 38 -14.86 5.91 4.30
N LYS A 39 -14.70 7.24 4.25
CA LYS A 39 -15.59 8.14 3.49
C LYS A 39 -15.11 8.42 2.07
N PHE A 40 -13.80 8.51 1.87
CA PHE A 40 -13.20 8.97 0.61
C PHE A 40 -12.38 7.90 -0.12
N ASP A 41 -12.16 6.73 0.49
CA ASP A 41 -11.43 5.59 -0.09
C ASP A 41 -10.10 5.97 -0.80
N PRO A 42 -9.19 6.67 -0.12
CA PRO A 42 -7.88 7.02 -0.68
C PRO A 42 -7.00 5.79 -0.86
N GLU A 43 -5.97 5.90 -1.68
CA GLU A 43 -4.97 4.84 -1.83
C GLU A 43 -4.01 4.79 -0.63
N LYS A 44 -3.65 5.96 -0.09
CA LYS A 44 -2.70 6.05 1.02
C LYS A 44 -2.92 7.33 1.82
N ILE A 45 -2.69 7.26 3.13
CA ILE A 45 -2.63 8.42 4.02
C ILE A 45 -1.31 8.37 4.79
N ILE A 46 -0.52 9.43 4.69
CA ILE A 46 0.80 9.56 5.32
C ILE A 46 0.76 10.77 6.26
N LEU A 47 1.15 10.56 7.52
CA LEU A 47 1.47 11.64 8.45
C LEU A 47 2.90 12.10 8.20
N PHE A 48 3.10 13.40 8.04
CA PHE A 48 4.43 13.98 7.88
C PHE A 48 4.61 15.19 8.80
N GLY A 49 5.74 15.89 8.63
CA GLY A 49 6.04 17.09 9.40
C GLY A 49 6.35 16.80 10.87
N SER A 50 6.10 17.79 11.73
CA SER A 50 6.60 17.79 13.10
C SER A 50 6.11 16.62 13.96
N PHE A 51 4.88 16.14 13.71
CA PHE A 51 4.31 14.97 14.38
C PHE A 51 4.87 13.63 13.90
N ALA A 52 5.33 13.55 12.65
CA ALA A 52 6.02 12.36 12.15
C ALA A 52 7.49 12.33 12.60
N TYR A 53 8.15 13.49 12.63
CA TYR A 53 9.59 13.60 12.89
C TYR A 53 9.94 13.72 14.38
N GLY A 54 8.95 13.73 15.28
CA GLY A 54 9.13 13.70 16.72
C GLY A 54 9.47 15.05 17.38
N THR A 55 9.23 16.17 16.69
CA THR A 55 9.52 17.53 17.20
C THR A 55 8.31 18.49 17.15
N PRO A 56 7.11 18.10 17.60
CA PRO A 56 5.95 18.99 17.64
C PRO A 56 6.14 20.13 18.66
N ARG A 57 5.71 21.34 18.30
CA ARG A 57 5.72 22.56 19.13
C ARG A 57 4.29 22.95 19.53
N GLU A 58 4.11 23.90 20.45
CA GLU A 58 2.78 24.33 20.96
C GLU A 58 1.81 24.86 19.88
N GLY A 59 2.33 25.24 18.70
CA GLY A 59 1.52 25.66 17.54
C GLY A 59 1.63 24.73 16.33
N SER A 60 2.15 23.51 16.49
CA SER A 60 2.30 22.58 15.37
C SER A 60 0.96 22.06 14.87
N ASP A 61 0.74 22.14 13.56
CA ASP A 61 -0.38 21.49 12.90
C ASP A 61 -0.08 19.99 12.67
N VAL A 62 -1.13 19.18 12.53
CA VAL A 62 -1.03 17.79 12.08
C VAL A 62 -1.04 17.79 10.56
N ASP A 63 0.11 17.50 9.94
CA ASP A 63 0.25 17.49 8.48
C ASP A 63 -0.07 16.11 7.89
N LEU A 64 -1.11 16.02 7.08
CA LEU A 64 -1.54 14.78 6.43
C LEU A 64 -1.45 14.87 4.90
N LEU A 65 -0.79 13.88 4.30
CA LEU A 65 -0.79 13.67 2.86
C LEU A 65 -1.79 12.56 2.53
N VAL A 66 -2.80 12.89 1.74
CA VAL A 66 -3.79 11.95 1.23
C VAL A 66 -3.52 11.71 -0.25
N VAL A 67 -3.15 10.48 -0.60
CA VAL A 67 -2.93 10.05 -1.97
C VAL A 67 -4.21 9.41 -2.49
N MET A 68 -4.88 10.06 -3.43
CA MET A 68 -6.12 9.57 -4.03
C MET A 68 -6.37 10.16 -5.41
N GLU A 69 -7.17 9.46 -6.22
CA GLU A 69 -7.65 10.01 -7.48
C GLU A 69 -8.56 11.22 -7.24
N ALA A 70 -8.24 12.33 -7.89
CA ALA A 70 -8.98 13.57 -7.77
C ALA A 70 -8.84 14.39 -9.06
N TYR A 71 -9.96 14.92 -9.57
CA TYR A 71 -9.95 15.84 -10.70
C TYR A 71 -9.26 17.17 -10.35
N ASN A 72 -9.53 17.67 -9.13
CA ASN A 72 -8.89 18.88 -8.60
C ASN A 72 -8.50 18.62 -7.13
N GLU A 73 -7.19 18.56 -6.89
CA GLU A 73 -6.59 18.27 -5.59
C GLU A 73 -6.96 19.32 -4.52
N ILE A 74 -7.02 20.60 -4.88
CA ILE A 74 -7.37 21.70 -3.95
C ILE A 74 -8.83 21.61 -3.54
N ASN A 75 -9.73 21.41 -4.50
CA ASN A 75 -11.14 21.25 -4.18
C ASN A 75 -11.37 19.99 -3.35
N GLN A 76 -10.60 18.93 -3.60
CA GLN A 76 -10.70 17.70 -2.82
C GLN A 76 -10.18 17.87 -1.39
N SER A 77 -9.08 18.61 -1.17
CA SER A 77 -8.62 18.90 0.20
C SER A 77 -9.65 19.70 0.97
N ILE A 78 -10.26 20.72 0.35
CA ILE A 78 -11.36 21.50 0.94
C ILE A 78 -12.55 20.61 1.28
N ARG A 79 -12.95 19.71 0.37
CA ARG A 79 -14.06 18.77 0.61
C ARG A 79 -13.80 17.84 1.79
N ILE A 80 -12.56 17.36 1.95
CA ILE A 80 -12.20 16.52 3.10
C ILE A 80 -12.22 17.35 4.38
N SER A 81 -11.65 18.55 4.37
CA SER A 81 -11.61 19.44 5.53
C SER A 81 -13.02 19.90 5.97
N LEU A 82 -13.96 20.09 5.04
CA LEU A 82 -15.35 20.42 5.36
C LEU A 82 -16.17 19.19 5.78
N ALA A 83 -15.76 17.99 5.37
CA ALA A 83 -16.46 16.75 5.67
C ALA A 83 -16.25 16.25 7.10
N PHE A 84 -15.24 16.76 7.81
CA PHE A 84 -14.90 16.39 9.16
C PHE A 84 -14.64 17.62 10.01
N ASP A 85 -15.12 17.63 11.24
CA ASP A 85 -14.70 18.61 12.25
C ASP A 85 -13.41 18.09 12.92
N PRO A 86 -12.23 18.65 12.60
CA PRO A 86 -10.97 18.16 13.14
C PRO A 86 -10.83 18.59 14.60
N VAL A 87 -10.55 17.62 15.46
CA VAL A 87 -10.40 17.85 16.90
C VAL A 87 -9.01 18.38 17.29
N PHE A 88 -8.19 18.73 16.30
CA PHE A 88 -6.85 19.29 16.41
C PHE A 88 -6.54 20.17 15.18
N PRO A 89 -5.56 21.08 15.26
CA PRO A 89 -5.09 21.81 14.10
C PRO A 89 -4.58 20.86 13.00
N LEU A 90 -5.07 21.02 11.78
CA LEU A 90 -4.84 20.09 10.66
C LEU A 90 -4.42 20.87 9.42
N ASP A 91 -3.33 20.44 8.78
CA ASP A 91 -3.01 20.78 7.40
C ASP A 91 -3.13 19.51 6.54
N LEU A 92 -3.86 19.62 5.42
CA LEU A 92 -4.20 18.47 4.59
C LEU A 92 -3.86 18.74 3.13
N ILE A 93 -2.93 17.93 2.61
CA ILE A 93 -2.51 17.94 1.21
C ILE A 93 -3.13 16.73 0.53
N VAL A 94 -3.82 16.95 -0.59
CA VAL A 94 -4.26 15.88 -1.50
C VAL A 94 -3.35 15.86 -2.71
N ILE A 95 -2.94 14.66 -3.13
CA ILE A 95 -2.21 14.48 -4.40
C ILE A 95 -2.69 13.22 -5.11
N THR A 96 -2.74 13.28 -6.44
CA THR A 96 -3.00 12.10 -7.27
C THR A 96 -1.79 11.16 -7.30
N PRO A 97 -1.98 9.83 -7.36
CA PRO A 97 -0.89 8.87 -7.42
C PRO A 97 0.09 9.13 -8.58
N GLN A 98 -0.43 9.54 -9.74
CA GLN A 98 0.34 9.85 -10.95
C GLN A 98 1.19 11.10 -10.74
N ARG A 99 0.61 12.16 -10.15
CA ARG A 99 1.33 13.39 -9.85
C ARG A 99 2.40 13.16 -8.79
N LEU A 100 2.12 12.36 -7.76
CA LEU A 100 3.10 11.99 -6.75
C LEU A 100 4.30 11.25 -7.38
N LYS A 101 4.05 10.26 -8.23
CA LYS A 101 5.12 9.54 -8.94
C LYS A 101 5.99 10.48 -9.78
N ARG A 102 5.36 11.40 -10.52
CA ARG A 102 6.08 12.39 -11.32
C ARG A 102 6.95 13.30 -10.45
N ARG A 103 6.38 13.83 -9.36
CA ARG A 103 7.10 14.69 -8.41
C ARG A 103 8.30 13.99 -7.75
N LEU A 104 8.18 12.70 -7.47
CA LEU A 104 9.28 11.88 -6.95
C LEU A 104 10.37 11.68 -8.02
N ALA A 105 9.99 11.44 -9.27
CA ALA A 105 10.94 11.31 -10.38
C ALA A 105 11.69 12.63 -10.66
N ASP A 106 11.02 13.76 -10.51
CA ASP A 106 11.62 15.09 -10.64
C ASP A 106 12.58 15.43 -9.47
N GLY A 107 12.68 14.58 -8.43
CA GLY A 107 13.65 14.72 -7.34
C GLY A 107 13.33 15.83 -6.33
N PHE A 108 12.10 16.32 -6.29
CA PHE A 108 11.72 17.35 -5.33
C PHE A 108 11.86 16.85 -3.89
N SER A 109 12.76 17.49 -3.13
CA SER A 109 13.15 17.10 -1.77
C SER A 109 11.95 16.91 -0.83
N PHE A 110 10.94 17.78 -0.93
CA PHE A 110 9.72 17.71 -0.11
C PHE A 110 8.97 16.37 -0.24
N TRP A 111 8.74 15.91 -1.47
CA TRP A 111 7.98 14.67 -1.71
C TRP A 111 8.79 13.42 -1.32
N VAL A 112 10.10 13.46 -1.57
CA VAL A 112 11.03 12.41 -1.16
C VAL A 112 11.07 12.32 0.37
N GLU A 113 11.11 13.46 1.07
CA GLU A 113 11.13 13.49 2.53
C GLU A 113 9.84 12.92 3.13
N ILE A 114 8.67 13.36 2.64
CA ILE A 114 7.38 12.85 3.12
C ILE A 114 7.25 11.35 2.92
N THR A 115 7.66 10.84 1.76
CA THR A 115 7.52 9.42 1.45
C THR A 115 8.55 8.54 2.16
N SER A 116 9.72 9.07 2.50
CA SER A 116 10.79 8.33 3.19
C SER A 116 10.68 8.38 4.71
N LYS A 117 10.34 9.53 5.29
CA LYS A 117 10.29 9.75 6.75
C LYS A 117 8.87 9.77 7.31
N GLY A 118 7.85 9.91 6.47
CA GLY A 118 6.46 9.97 6.90
C GLY A 118 5.97 8.65 7.48
N ILE A 119 5.03 8.74 8.42
CA ILE A 119 4.38 7.58 9.04
C ILE A 119 3.13 7.25 8.23
N THR A 120 3.10 6.08 7.58
CA THR A 120 1.90 5.62 6.87
C THR A 120 0.82 5.26 7.88
N LEU A 121 -0.30 5.99 7.86
CA LEU A 121 -1.44 5.78 8.75
C LEU A 121 -2.47 4.82 8.14
N TYR A 122 -2.58 4.84 6.81
CA TYR A 122 -3.47 3.99 6.04
C TYR A 122 -2.87 3.70 4.67
N GLU A 123 -3.00 2.47 4.19
CA GLU A 123 -2.66 2.08 2.83
C GLU A 123 -3.72 1.09 2.35
N LYS A 124 -4.34 1.40 1.22
CA LYS A 124 -5.30 0.52 0.57
C LYS A 124 -4.54 -0.72 0.10
N ARG A 125 -4.97 -1.89 0.59
CA ARG A 125 -4.34 -3.17 0.26
C ARG A 125 -4.64 -3.51 -1.20
N ASN A 126 -3.76 -3.09 -2.11
CA ASN A 126 -3.88 -3.47 -3.51
C ASN A 126 -3.68 -4.99 -3.63
N ALA A 127 -4.70 -5.69 -4.14
CA ALA A 127 -4.71 -7.14 -4.35
C ALA A 127 -3.52 -7.66 -5.19
N ARG A 128 -2.79 -6.78 -5.88
CA ARG A 128 -1.60 -7.10 -6.69
C ARG A 128 -0.36 -7.53 -5.89
N ARG A 129 -0.29 -7.31 -4.56
CA ARG A 129 0.82 -7.84 -3.73
C ARG A 129 0.58 -9.27 -3.24
N ALA A 130 -0.66 -9.74 -3.19
CA ALA A 130 -0.99 -11.10 -2.73
C ALA A 130 -0.53 -12.20 -3.70
N SER A 131 -0.20 -11.86 -4.94
CA SER A 131 0.28 -12.78 -5.97
C SER A 131 1.81 -12.86 -6.07
N ARG A 132 2.58 -12.01 -5.37
CA ARG A 132 4.06 -12.05 -5.40
C ARG A 132 4.70 -12.70 -4.17
N GLU A 133 3.93 -12.86 -3.09
CA GLU A 133 4.39 -13.45 -1.81
C GLU A 133 4.06 -14.97 -1.69
N ARG A 134 3.66 -15.64 -2.78
CA ARG A 134 3.34 -17.09 -2.79
C ARG A 134 4.34 -17.95 -3.57
N GLN A 135 5.46 -17.38 -3.99
CA GLN A 135 6.54 -18.14 -4.65
C GLN A 135 7.87 -17.83 -3.98
N ARG A 136 8.08 -18.42 -2.81
CA ARG A 136 9.42 -18.74 -2.32
C ARG A 136 9.41 -20.24 -2.04
N PRO A 137 10.01 -21.08 -2.89
CA PRO A 137 10.26 -22.46 -2.51
C PRO A 137 11.33 -22.46 -1.43
N GLU A 138 11.07 -23.25 -0.39
CA GLU A 138 12.01 -23.65 0.64
C GLU A 138 13.17 -24.41 -0.03
N ASP A 139 14.32 -23.76 -0.23
CA ASP A 139 15.54 -24.48 -0.61
C ASP A 139 16.09 -25.15 0.64
N GLY A 140 15.73 -26.42 0.79
CA GLY A 140 16.24 -27.31 1.81
C GLY A 140 17.71 -27.57 1.57
N SER A 141 18.55 -27.01 2.43
CA SER A 141 19.93 -27.47 2.59
C SER A 141 20.11 -27.94 4.02
N LEU A 142 20.35 -29.25 4.15
CA LEU A 142 21.23 -29.98 5.09
C LEU A 142 20.73 -31.46 5.16
N PRO A 143 21.60 -32.48 5.35
CA PRO A 143 23.01 -32.45 5.73
C PRO A 143 23.94 -33.26 4.80
N GLY A 144 25.25 -32.94 4.86
CA GLY A 144 26.30 -33.79 4.30
C GLY A 144 26.34 -35.13 5.04
N GLN A 145 26.25 -36.23 4.29
CA GLN A 145 26.47 -37.58 4.80
C GLN A 145 27.66 -38.19 4.07
N ASP A 146 28.62 -38.63 4.89
CA ASP A 146 29.77 -39.46 4.57
C ASP A 146 29.39 -40.70 3.76
N LEU A 147 30.14 -40.99 2.69
CA LEU A 147 30.09 -42.28 2.02
C LEU A 147 31.50 -42.87 1.92
N ARG A 148 31.89 -43.59 2.98
CA ARG A 148 32.96 -44.59 2.92
C ARG A 148 32.36 -45.98 3.16
N SER A 149 32.33 -46.75 2.07
CA SER A 149 32.66 -48.18 1.99
C SER A 149 31.91 -49.19 2.87
N LEU A 150 31.25 -50.18 2.24
CA LEU A 150 31.63 -51.62 2.27
C LEU A 150 30.44 -52.56 1.92
N THR A 151 30.66 -53.33 0.85
CA THR A 151 30.37 -54.78 0.69
C THR A 151 28.94 -55.35 0.52
N LEU A 152 28.76 -56.03 -0.62
CA LEU A 152 27.76 -57.05 -1.04
C LEU A 152 27.81 -58.35 -0.19
N PRO A 153 27.02 -59.44 -0.43
CA PRO A 153 25.84 -59.66 -1.28
C PRO A 153 24.69 -60.50 -0.61
N ALA A 154 23.63 -60.75 -1.42
CA ALA A 154 22.82 -61.99 -1.51
C ALA A 154 21.45 -62.04 -0.80
N ARG A 155 20.37 -62.17 -1.59
CA ARG A 155 19.70 -63.46 -1.92
C ARG A 155 18.40 -63.26 -2.73
N ARG A 156 18.10 -64.30 -3.52
CA ARG A 156 16.93 -64.57 -4.36
C ARG A 156 15.58 -64.57 -3.60
N ALA A 157 14.52 -64.12 -4.28
CA ALA A 157 13.22 -64.80 -4.49
C ALA A 157 12.34 -63.88 -5.37
N GLN A 158 12.15 -64.18 -6.66
CA GLN A 158 10.98 -64.87 -7.25
C GLN A 158 9.60 -64.26 -6.93
N GLY A 159 8.89 -63.91 -8.01
CA GLY A 159 7.45 -64.13 -8.15
C GLY A 159 6.54 -62.94 -7.83
N SER A 160 5.98 -62.29 -8.84
CA SER A 160 4.59 -62.55 -9.25
C SER A 160 4.14 -61.57 -10.32
N LEU A 161 3.46 -62.14 -11.31
CA LEU A 161 2.72 -61.47 -12.36
C LEU A 161 1.55 -60.64 -11.79
N ASN A 162 1.19 -59.57 -12.50
CA ASN A 162 -0.13 -59.36 -13.12
C ASN A 162 -0.12 -57.96 -13.78
N THR A 163 0.01 -57.83 -15.09
CA THR A 163 -1.11 -57.74 -16.07
C THR A 163 -2.33 -56.95 -15.58
N HIS A 164 -2.48 -55.71 -16.06
CA HIS A 164 -3.65 -55.36 -16.85
C HIS A 164 -3.41 -54.20 -17.79
N CYS A 165 -3.79 -54.44 -19.04
CA CYS A 165 -3.91 -53.52 -20.16
C CYS A 165 -5.20 -52.70 -20.02
N ASP A 166 -5.21 -51.48 -20.58
CA ASP A 166 -6.06 -51.04 -21.71
C ASP A 166 -5.87 -49.51 -21.83
N GLU A 167 -5.28 -48.94 -22.89
CA GLU A 167 -5.74 -48.87 -24.30
C GLU A 167 -7.06 -48.09 -24.45
N THR A 168 -7.02 -46.84 -24.89
CA THR A 168 -7.49 -46.31 -26.20
C THR A 168 -8.17 -44.95 -25.90
N ALA A 169 -8.31 -43.91 -26.73
CA ALA A 169 -8.03 -43.56 -28.12
C ALA A 169 -7.88 -42.01 -28.18
N ARG A 170 -6.93 -41.45 -28.93
CA ARG A 170 -7.05 -40.81 -30.26
C ARG A 170 -8.11 -39.69 -30.43
N GLY A 171 -7.64 -38.58 -31.00
CA GLY A 171 -8.43 -37.56 -31.72
C GLY A 171 -7.70 -36.20 -31.68
N THR A 172 -6.62 -35.94 -32.43
CA THR A 172 -6.50 -35.52 -33.84
C THR A 172 -7.15 -34.19 -34.24
N ALA A 173 -6.32 -33.38 -34.93
CA ALA A 173 -6.59 -32.23 -35.80
C ALA A 173 -6.80 -30.87 -35.08
N SER A 174 -5.88 -29.90 -35.20
CA SER A 174 -5.39 -29.20 -36.42
C SER A 174 -6.51 -28.40 -37.10
N SER A 175 -6.39 -27.07 -37.06
CA SER A 175 -6.39 -26.23 -38.26
C SER A 175 -6.17 -24.75 -37.92
N THR A 176 -5.04 -24.28 -38.43
CA THR A 176 -4.69 -22.96 -38.93
C THR A 176 -5.86 -22.21 -39.59
N GLU A 177 -5.98 -20.90 -39.37
CA GLU A 177 -6.36 -19.99 -40.44
C GLU A 177 -5.87 -18.55 -40.19
N CYS A 178 -5.11 -18.07 -41.19
CA CYS A 178 -4.64 -16.70 -41.39
C CYS A 178 -5.57 -16.01 -42.40
N ALA A 179 -5.94 -14.76 -42.17
CA ALA A 179 -6.27 -13.67 -43.14
C ALA A 179 -7.06 -12.60 -42.38
N GLY A 180 -6.89 -11.28 -42.51
CA GLY A 180 -6.16 -10.37 -43.39
C GLY A 180 -6.69 -8.94 -43.07
N PRO A 181 -6.03 -7.85 -43.52
CA PRO A 181 -6.37 -6.48 -43.13
C PRO A 181 -7.37 -5.82 -44.09
N THR A 182 -8.28 -4.99 -43.58
CA THR A 182 -9.14 -4.11 -44.40
C THR A 182 -8.66 -2.66 -44.33
N ARG A 183 -8.33 -2.09 -45.50
CA ARG A 183 -8.08 -0.67 -45.78
C ARG A 183 -9.38 0.06 -46.16
N GLY A 184 -9.37 1.39 -46.01
CA GLY A 184 -10.20 2.38 -46.75
C GLY A 184 -11.53 2.73 -46.10
N SER A 185 -12.09 3.94 -46.17
CA SER A 185 -11.80 5.11 -47.00
C SER A 185 -12.60 6.32 -46.50
N SER A 186 -12.00 7.51 -46.58
CA SER A 186 -12.59 8.83 -46.92
C SER A 186 -13.97 9.27 -46.40
N GLY A 187 -13.96 10.44 -45.75
CA GLY A 187 -15.04 11.41 -45.60
C GLY A 187 -14.47 12.71 -45.08
#